data_AF-A0A956B948-F1
#
_entry.id   AF-A0A956B948-F1
#
_cell.length_a   1.000
_cell.length_b   1.000
_cell.length_c   1.000
_cell.angle_alpha   90.00
_cell.angle_beta   90.00
_cell.angle_gamma   90.00
#
_symmetry.space_group_name_H-M   'P 1'
#
loop_
_entity.id
_entity.type
_entity.pdbx_description
1 polymer ?
#
loop_
_entity_poly.entity_id
_entity_poly.type
_entity_poly.pdbx_seq_one_letter_code
_entity_poly.pdbx_strand_id
1 'polypeptide(L)'
;RTQSLDLGGRAFLHSYDWRQDNGFGVLELIMTAPMVVASWINLQYYASTVDNRVFGSGNKALHNVVGALGVLEGNGGDLRVGLPWQSVHDGERYIHEPLRLNVLIDAPIEAMNDIIARHEVVRQLLDNGWVHLFALAEDGAVSRRYVGGLRWRPVAEEEATAAESYQ
;
A
#
# COMPACT_ATOMS: atom_id res chain seq x y z
N ARG A 1 17.09 6.24 10.60
CA ARG A 1 16.94 7.38 9.68
C ARG A 1 15.84 8.36 10.11
N THR A 2 14.64 7.90 10.49
CA THR A 2 13.47 8.76 10.75
C THR A 2 13.15 9.00 12.23
N GLN A 3 14.06 8.69 13.16
CA GLN A 3 13.80 8.64 14.60
C GLN A 3 13.29 9.95 15.22
N SER A 4 13.60 11.09 14.60
CA SER A 4 13.22 12.42 15.09
C SER A 4 12.21 13.13 14.18
N LEU A 5 11.65 12.44 13.20
CA LEU A 5 10.67 13.01 12.28
C LEU A 5 9.25 12.75 12.79
N ASP A 6 8.42 13.78 12.78
CA ASP A 6 6.97 13.62 12.90
C ASP A 6 6.41 13.20 11.53
N LEU A 7 5.87 11.99 11.46
CA LEU A 7 5.26 11.43 10.24
C LEU A 7 3.72 11.55 10.26
N GLY A 8 3.16 12.28 11.23
CA GLY A 8 1.73 12.58 11.33
C GLY A 8 0.84 11.35 11.46
N GLY A 9 1.38 10.23 11.95
CA GLY A 9 0.67 8.94 11.99
C GLY A 9 0.37 8.33 10.61
N ARG A 10 1.00 8.83 9.54
CA ARG A 10 0.76 8.39 8.15
C ARG A 10 1.73 7.31 7.66
N ALA A 11 2.66 6.88 8.51
CA ALA A 11 3.69 5.91 8.16
C ALA A 11 3.75 4.76 9.16
N PHE A 12 3.98 3.56 8.63
CA PHE A 12 4.32 2.38 9.42
C PHE A 12 5.80 2.06 9.17
N LEU A 13 6.60 2.01 10.24
CA LEU A 13 8.06 1.92 10.15
C LEU A 13 8.58 0.57 10.66
N HIS A 14 9.56 0.02 9.94
CA HIS A 14 10.38 -1.10 10.39
C HIS A 14 11.84 -0.68 10.42
N SER A 15 12.50 -0.90 11.57
CA SER A 15 13.96 -0.76 11.68
C SER A 15 14.60 -1.99 11.08
N TYR A 16 15.35 -1.80 9.98
CA TYR A 16 16.00 -2.86 9.23
C TYR A 16 17.36 -2.36 8.72
N ASP A 17 18.40 -3.20 8.83
CA ASP A 17 19.73 -2.95 8.25
C ASP A 17 20.13 -4.14 7.38
N TRP A 18 20.08 -3.94 6.06
CA TRP A 18 20.36 -4.98 5.08
C TRP A 18 21.80 -5.49 5.11
N ARG A 19 22.74 -4.69 5.63
CA ARG A 19 24.16 -5.09 5.73
C ARG A 19 24.37 -6.20 6.76
N GLN A 20 23.42 -6.37 7.69
CA GLN A 20 23.41 -7.43 8.69
C GLN A 20 22.56 -8.64 8.28
N ASP A 21 21.85 -8.56 7.16
CA ASP A 21 20.93 -9.58 6.66
C ASP A 21 21.59 -10.45 5.59
N ASN A 22 22.47 -11.36 6.04
CA ASN A 22 23.17 -12.29 5.16
C ASN A 22 22.17 -13.14 4.36
N GLY A 23 22.16 -12.96 3.04
CA GLY A 23 21.25 -13.66 2.14
C GLY A 23 19.84 -13.05 2.04
N PHE A 24 19.60 -11.88 2.65
CA PHE A 24 18.36 -11.11 2.53
C PHE A 24 17.08 -11.81 3.03
N GLY A 25 17.21 -12.73 3.97
CA GLY A 25 16.06 -13.47 4.51
C GLY A 25 15.10 -12.59 5.30
N VAL A 26 15.62 -11.58 6.00
CA VAL A 26 14.78 -10.60 6.72
C VAL A 26 14.09 -9.66 5.74
N LEU A 27 14.78 -9.19 4.68
CA LEU A 27 14.16 -8.42 3.60
C LEU A 27 13.01 -9.20 2.95
N GLU A 28 13.25 -10.47 2.65
CA GLU A 28 12.24 -11.36 2.08
C GLU A 28 11.03 -11.49 3.00
N LEU A 29 11.24 -11.68 4.31
CA LEU A 29 10.17 -11.68 5.29
C LEU A 29 9.40 -10.35 5.29
N ILE A 30 10.09 -9.21 5.29
CA ILE A 30 9.47 -7.87 5.27
C ILE A 30 8.61 -7.67 4.02
N MET A 31 9.13 -8.02 2.85
CA MET A 31 8.41 -7.85 1.58
C MET A 31 7.23 -8.83 1.43
N THR A 32 7.30 -10.02 2.03
CA THR A 32 6.27 -11.06 1.86
C THR A 32 5.22 -11.06 2.96
N ALA A 33 5.51 -10.53 4.15
CA ALA A 33 4.57 -10.48 5.27
C ALA A 33 4.05 -9.05 5.55
N PRO A 34 4.76 -8.15 6.25
CA PRO A 34 4.21 -6.86 6.62
C PRO A 34 3.85 -5.99 5.42
N MET A 35 4.59 -6.04 4.31
CA MET A 35 4.21 -5.31 3.10
C MET A 35 2.88 -5.81 2.51
N VAL A 36 2.68 -7.12 2.46
CA VAL A 36 1.43 -7.73 1.95
C VAL A 36 0.26 -7.40 2.88
N VAL A 37 0.44 -7.54 4.20
CA VAL A 37 -0.59 -7.18 5.19
C VAL A 37 -0.95 -5.68 5.09
N ALA A 38 0.05 -4.80 5.01
CA ALA A 38 -0.18 -3.37 4.83
C ALA A 38 -0.93 -3.07 3.54
N SER A 39 -0.64 -3.80 2.45
CA SER A 39 -1.34 -3.66 1.18
C SER A 39 -2.83 -4.02 1.30
N TRP A 40 -3.19 -5.09 2.02
CA TRP A 40 -4.59 -5.48 2.21
C TRP A 40 -5.38 -4.45 2.98
N ILE A 41 -4.79 -3.94 4.07
CA ILE A 41 -5.41 -2.86 4.86
C ILE A 41 -5.58 -1.62 3.96
N ASN A 42 -4.52 -1.17 3.28
CA ASN A 42 -4.59 -0.01 2.41
C ASN A 42 -5.65 -0.16 1.31
N LEU A 43 -5.72 -1.31 0.64
CA LEU A 43 -6.68 -1.57 -0.44
C LEU A 43 -8.12 -1.60 0.06
N GLN A 44 -8.36 -2.11 1.27
CA GLN A 44 -9.69 -2.12 1.87
C GLN A 44 -10.19 -0.69 2.11
N TYR A 45 -9.34 0.18 2.68
CA TYR A 45 -9.66 1.61 2.83
C TYR A 45 -9.80 2.30 1.48
N TYR A 46 -8.85 2.10 0.57
CA TYR A 46 -8.86 2.69 -0.77
C TYR A 46 -10.17 2.40 -1.51
N ALA A 47 -10.53 1.13 -1.67
CA ALA A 47 -11.70 0.75 -2.44
C ALA A 47 -13.00 1.21 -1.76
N SER A 48 -13.08 1.08 -0.43
CA SER A 48 -14.24 1.54 0.35
C SER A 48 -14.41 3.06 0.33
N THR A 49 -13.34 3.82 0.14
CA THR A 49 -13.38 5.28 -0.03
C THR A 49 -13.76 5.68 -1.46
N VAL A 50 -13.20 5.01 -2.49
CA VAL A 50 -13.44 5.33 -3.92
C VAL A 50 -14.89 5.10 -4.33
N ASP A 51 -15.47 3.94 -3.98
CA ASP A 51 -16.88 3.65 -4.22
C ASP A 51 -17.40 2.74 -3.10
N ASN A 52 -17.93 3.34 -2.04
CA ASN A 52 -18.43 2.59 -0.89
C ASN A 52 -19.65 1.73 -1.22
N ARG A 53 -20.42 2.11 -2.25
CA ARG A 53 -21.61 1.36 -2.65
C ARG A 53 -21.23 0.02 -3.26
N VAL A 54 -20.16 0.00 -4.06
CA VAL A 54 -19.67 -1.21 -4.74
C VAL A 54 -18.67 -1.98 -3.89
N PHE A 55 -17.70 -1.30 -3.29
CA PHE A 55 -16.56 -1.94 -2.60
C PHE A 55 -16.56 -1.77 -1.09
N GLY A 56 -17.52 -1.02 -0.54
CA GLY A 56 -17.68 -0.81 0.90
C GLY A 56 -18.75 -1.71 1.50
N SER A 57 -19.22 -1.33 2.69
CA SER A 57 -20.37 -1.98 3.35
C SER A 57 -21.52 -1.03 3.68
N GLY A 58 -21.54 0.18 3.12
CA GLY A 58 -22.64 1.12 3.32
C GLY A 58 -22.73 1.64 4.75
N ASN A 59 -23.94 1.85 5.24
CA ASN A 59 -24.19 2.44 6.54
C ASN A 59 -24.06 1.42 7.68
N LYS A 60 -23.07 1.65 8.56
CA LYS A 60 -22.81 0.81 9.75
C LYS A 60 -24.05 0.59 10.63
N ALA A 61 -24.94 1.58 10.75
CA ALA A 61 -26.13 1.50 11.58
C ALA A 61 -27.15 0.46 11.09
N LEU A 62 -27.07 0.07 9.81
CA LEU A 62 -27.96 -0.88 9.18
C LEU A 62 -27.32 -2.27 9.02
N HIS A 63 -26.11 -2.49 9.54
CA HIS A 63 -25.38 -3.73 9.34
C HIS A 63 -26.02 -4.91 10.06
N ASN A 64 -26.32 -5.96 9.30
CA ASN A 64 -26.64 -7.27 9.82
C ASN A 64 -25.47 -8.22 9.52
N VAL A 65 -24.78 -8.68 10.57
CA VAL A 65 -23.58 -9.52 10.45
C VAL A 65 -23.94 -10.90 9.91
N VAL A 66 -23.21 -11.35 8.89
CA VAL A 66 -23.35 -12.68 8.30
C VAL A 66 -22.05 -13.46 8.53
N GLY A 67 -22.00 -14.14 9.68
CA GLY A 67 -20.82 -14.91 10.10
C GLY A 67 -19.54 -14.07 10.12
N ALA A 68 -18.43 -14.67 9.72
CA ALA A 68 -17.14 -13.99 9.54
C ALA A 68 -16.87 -13.60 8.07
N LEU A 69 -17.92 -13.54 7.25
CA LEU A 69 -17.80 -13.34 5.80
C LEU A 69 -18.10 -11.90 5.39
N GLY A 70 -19.06 -11.24 6.04
CA GLY A 70 -19.44 -9.86 5.71
C GLY A 70 -20.73 -9.42 6.41
N VAL A 71 -21.39 -8.42 5.84
CA VAL A 71 -22.64 -7.85 6.35
C VAL A 71 -23.67 -7.67 5.24
N LEU A 72 -24.95 -7.68 5.60
CA LEU A 72 -26.03 -7.11 4.80
C LEU A 72 -26.32 -5.69 5.28
N GLU A 73 -26.68 -4.79 4.37
CA GLU A 73 -27.13 -3.44 4.72
C GLU A 73 -28.67 -3.40 4.76
N GLY A 74 -29.25 -3.33 5.96
CA GLY A 74 -30.69 -3.36 6.16
C GLY A 74 -31.27 -4.77 6.06
N ASN A 75 -32.51 -4.88 5.59
CA ASN A 75 -33.29 -6.13 5.68
C ASN A 75 -32.93 -7.18 4.61
N GLY A 76 -31.94 -6.94 3.74
CA GLY A 76 -31.54 -7.86 2.68
C GLY A 76 -30.49 -7.26 1.73
N GLY A 77 -30.30 -7.89 0.57
CA GLY A 77 -29.36 -7.46 -0.47
C GLY A 77 -28.13 -8.34 -0.59
N ASP A 78 -27.15 -7.88 -1.37
CA ASP A 78 -25.88 -8.58 -1.56
C ASP A 78 -25.01 -8.52 -0.31
N LEU A 79 -24.21 -9.57 -0.10
CA LEU A 79 -23.20 -9.61 0.96
C LEU A 79 -22.11 -8.58 0.69
N ARG A 80 -21.80 -7.75 1.68
CA ARG A 80 -20.78 -6.70 1.60
C ARG A 80 -19.60 -6.97 2.53
N VAL A 81 -18.38 -6.76 2.02
CA VAL A 81 -17.11 -7.14 2.68
C VAL A 81 -16.15 -5.98 2.93
N GLY A 82 -16.51 -4.78 2.45
CA GLY A 82 -15.72 -3.56 2.64
C GLY A 82 -16.01 -2.82 3.94
N LEU A 83 -15.45 -1.62 4.07
CA LEU A 83 -15.65 -0.77 5.24
C LEU A 83 -16.94 0.04 5.15
N PRO A 84 -17.61 0.30 6.29
CA PRO A 84 -18.77 1.18 6.29
C PRO A 84 -18.36 2.62 6.00
N TRP A 85 -19.33 3.41 5.55
CA TRP A 85 -19.14 4.83 5.26
C TRP A 85 -18.52 5.58 6.45
N GLN A 86 -18.97 5.29 7.67
CA GLN A 86 -18.48 5.91 8.90
C GLN A 86 -17.02 5.57 9.24
N SER A 87 -16.44 4.54 8.62
CA SER A 87 -15.01 4.23 8.78
C SER A 87 -14.12 5.03 7.83
N VAL A 88 -14.67 5.64 6.77
CA VAL A 88 -13.90 6.38 5.77
C VAL A 88 -14.26 7.87 5.72
N HIS A 89 -15.42 8.26 6.27
CA HIS A 89 -15.97 9.61 6.20
C HIS A 89 -16.61 10.02 7.54
N ASP A 90 -16.40 11.27 7.97
CA ASP A 90 -16.92 11.79 9.25
C ASP A 90 -18.28 12.51 9.14
N GLY A 91 -18.72 12.80 7.91
CA GLY A 91 -19.95 13.52 7.60
C GLY A 91 -19.71 14.81 6.82
N GLU A 92 -18.49 15.34 6.88
CA GLU A 92 -18.06 16.52 6.14
C GLU A 92 -16.94 16.20 5.14
N ARG A 93 -16.02 15.32 5.51
CA ARG A 93 -14.87 14.95 4.68
C ARG A 93 -14.46 13.49 4.86
N TYR A 94 -13.64 13.02 3.93
CA TYR A 94 -12.93 11.77 4.11
C TYR A 94 -11.89 11.88 5.23
N ILE A 95 -11.96 10.97 6.18
CA ILE A 95 -10.93 10.79 7.21
C ILE A 95 -9.82 9.83 6.71
N HIS A 96 -10.11 9.06 5.67
CA HIS A 96 -9.15 8.26 4.92
C HIS A 96 -9.15 8.64 3.44
N GLU A 97 -8.07 9.29 3.01
CA GLU A 97 -7.85 9.62 1.59
C GLU A 97 -7.63 8.33 0.77
N PRO A 98 -8.17 8.22 -0.46
CA PRO A 98 -8.01 7.04 -1.30
C PRO A 98 -6.62 7.02 -1.94
N LEU A 99 -5.60 6.69 -1.15
CA LEU A 99 -4.20 6.64 -1.58
C LEU A 99 -3.73 5.20 -1.79
N ARG A 100 -2.86 5.00 -2.79
CA ARG A 100 -2.09 3.77 -2.95
C ARG A 100 -0.96 3.72 -1.93
N LEU A 101 -0.67 2.51 -1.42
CA LEU A 101 0.44 2.30 -0.51
C LEU A 101 1.78 2.55 -1.22
N ASN A 102 2.57 3.47 -0.68
CA ASN A 102 3.96 3.67 -1.04
C ASN A 102 4.86 2.92 -0.04
N VAL A 103 5.76 2.10 -0.55
CA VAL A 103 6.73 1.32 0.23
C VAL A 103 8.12 1.81 -0.14
N LEU A 104 8.87 2.26 0.86
CA LEU A 104 10.23 2.77 0.70
C LEU A 104 11.18 1.82 1.43
N ILE A 105 12.14 1.24 0.70
CA ILE A 105 13.08 0.25 1.24
C ILE A 105 14.52 0.73 1.00
N ASP A 106 15.33 0.72 2.06
CA ASP A 106 16.79 0.88 2.00
C ASP A 106 17.42 -0.52 1.91
N ALA A 107 17.56 -1.02 0.67
CA ALA A 107 18.18 -2.30 0.34
C ALA A 107 18.64 -2.33 -1.13
N PRO A 108 19.57 -3.22 -1.52
CA PRO A 108 19.98 -3.39 -2.91
C PRO A 108 18.80 -3.76 -3.82
N ILE A 109 18.75 -3.16 -5.01
CA ILE A 109 17.67 -3.39 -5.99
C ILE A 109 17.67 -4.84 -6.47
N GLU A 110 18.85 -5.41 -6.64
CA GLU A 110 19.04 -6.80 -7.06
C GLU A 110 18.40 -7.76 -6.06
N ALA A 111 18.60 -7.53 -4.76
CA ALA A 111 17.99 -8.33 -3.70
C ALA A 111 16.45 -8.21 -3.71
N MET A 112 15.91 -7.00 -3.88
CA MET A 112 14.46 -6.80 -4.00
C MET A 112 13.90 -7.48 -5.25
N ASN A 113 14.57 -7.34 -6.40
CA ASN A 113 14.18 -7.98 -7.65
C ASN A 113 14.18 -9.51 -7.53
N ASP A 114 15.18 -10.10 -6.88
CA ASP A 114 15.25 -11.53 -6.63
C ASP A 114 14.06 -12.03 -5.81
N ILE A 115 13.62 -11.26 -4.80
CA ILE A 115 12.44 -11.57 -3.99
C ILE A 115 11.16 -11.43 -4.84
N ILE A 116 11.02 -10.35 -5.61
CA ILE A 116 9.88 -10.15 -6.53
C ILE A 116 9.82 -11.28 -7.58
N ALA A 117 10.98 -11.79 -8.02
CA ALA A 117 11.09 -12.91 -8.94
C ALA A 117 10.69 -14.26 -8.31
N ARG A 118 10.83 -14.43 -7.00
CA ARG A 118 10.41 -15.64 -6.27
C ARG A 118 8.93 -15.63 -5.85
N HIS A 119 8.37 -14.46 -5.54
CA HIS A 119 7.04 -14.34 -4.92
C HIS A 119 6.01 -13.72 -5.86
N GLU A 120 5.13 -14.54 -6.43
CA GLU A 120 4.11 -14.11 -7.37
C GLU A 120 3.15 -13.06 -6.78
N VAL A 121 2.69 -13.23 -5.54
CA VAL A 121 1.78 -12.29 -4.87
C VAL A 121 2.41 -10.90 -4.77
N VAL A 122 3.68 -10.82 -4.37
CA VAL A 122 4.43 -9.56 -4.30
C VAL A 122 4.54 -8.94 -5.69
N ARG A 123 4.92 -9.73 -6.70
CA ARG A 123 5.02 -9.25 -8.08
C ARG A 123 3.71 -8.69 -8.59
N GLN A 124 2.59 -9.40 -8.40
CA GLN A 124 1.29 -8.96 -8.86
C GLN A 124 0.83 -7.65 -8.18
N LEU A 125 1.15 -7.45 -6.90
CA LEU A 125 0.86 -6.19 -6.22
C LEU A 125 1.61 -5.01 -6.85
N LEU A 126 2.87 -5.22 -7.22
CA LEU A 126 3.74 -4.19 -7.79
C LEU A 126 3.49 -3.94 -9.28
N ASP A 127 3.47 -4.99 -10.09
CA ASP A 127 3.32 -4.91 -11.55
C ASP A 127 1.96 -4.35 -11.95
N ASN A 128 0.90 -4.60 -11.17
CA ASN A 128 -0.42 -4.04 -11.42
C ASN A 128 -0.66 -2.69 -10.73
N GLY A 129 0.35 -2.12 -10.06
CA GLY A 129 0.27 -0.80 -9.44
C GLY A 129 -0.67 -0.71 -8.23
N TRP A 130 -0.95 -1.83 -7.56
CA TRP A 130 -1.68 -1.85 -6.29
C TRP A 130 -0.83 -1.32 -5.14
N VAL A 131 0.50 -1.52 -5.22
CA VAL A 131 1.51 -0.98 -4.32
C VAL A 131 2.60 -0.31 -5.16
N HIS A 132 3.11 0.83 -4.70
CA HIS A 132 4.27 1.48 -5.30
C HIS A 132 5.51 1.23 -4.45
N LEU A 133 6.57 0.72 -5.07
CA LEU A 133 7.83 0.42 -4.40
C LEU A 133 8.91 1.40 -4.84
N PHE A 134 9.67 1.89 -3.87
CA PHE A 134 10.76 2.83 -4.05
C PHE A 134 12.02 2.36 -3.31
N ALA A 135 13.17 2.56 -3.94
CA ALA A 135 14.48 2.28 -3.38
C ALA A 135 15.10 3.56 -2.81
N LEU A 136 15.54 3.49 -1.56
CA LEU A 136 16.28 4.58 -0.92
C LEU A 136 17.78 4.48 -1.26
N ALA A 137 18.43 5.63 -1.49
CA ALA A 137 19.87 5.73 -1.59
C ALA A 137 20.54 5.75 -0.21
N GLU A 138 21.88 5.64 -0.17
CA GLU A 138 22.63 5.66 1.08
C GLU A 138 22.45 6.96 1.89
N ASP A 139 22.22 8.08 1.22
CA ASP A 139 21.92 9.37 1.85
C ASP A 139 20.46 9.48 2.37
N GLY A 140 19.62 8.49 2.05
CA GLY A 140 18.21 8.43 2.45
C GLY A 140 17.26 9.08 1.44
N ALA A 141 17.76 9.60 0.31
CA ALA A 141 16.92 10.12 -0.75
C ALA A 141 16.18 8.98 -1.48
N VAL A 142 14.97 9.27 -1.97
CA VAL A 142 14.25 8.33 -2.84
C VAL A 142 14.92 8.33 -4.20
N SER A 143 15.62 7.25 -4.52
CA SER A 143 16.50 7.20 -5.69
C SER A 143 15.76 6.69 -6.93
N ARG A 144 15.01 5.61 -6.79
CA ARG A 144 14.36 4.91 -7.90
C ARG A 144 12.98 4.40 -7.53
N ARG A 145 12.10 4.36 -8.51
CA ARG A 145 10.76 3.78 -8.45
C ARG A 145 10.69 2.52 -9.30
N TYR A 146 10.06 1.48 -8.76
CA TYR A 146 9.73 0.27 -9.51
C TYR A 146 8.63 0.54 -10.54
N VAL A 147 8.84 0.11 -11.79
CA VAL A 147 7.93 0.38 -12.92
C VAL A 147 7.40 -0.89 -13.61
N GLY A 148 7.52 -2.04 -12.95
CA GLY A 148 7.01 -3.31 -13.46
C GLY A 148 8.03 -4.13 -14.24
N GLY A 149 7.88 -5.45 -14.16
CA GLY A 149 8.73 -6.41 -14.85
C GLY A 149 10.21 -6.34 -14.43
N LEU A 150 10.46 -6.21 -13.13
CA LEU A 150 11.81 -6.13 -12.53
C LEU A 150 12.62 -4.88 -12.94
N ARG A 151 11.96 -3.85 -13.45
CA ARG A 151 12.60 -2.60 -13.92
C ARG A 151 12.33 -1.44 -12.97
N TRP A 152 13.29 -0.51 -12.96
CA TRP A 152 13.28 0.66 -12.10
C TRP A 152 13.64 1.92 -12.89
N ARG A 153 13.06 3.07 -12.52
CA ARG A 153 13.39 4.38 -13.09
C ARG A 153 13.86 5.35 -12.01
N PRO A 154 14.78 6.28 -12.30
CA PRO A 154 15.12 7.38 -11.38
C PRO A 154 13.89 8.23 -11.05
N VAL A 155 13.74 8.65 -9.79
CA VAL A 155 12.60 9.51 -9.39
C VAL A 155 12.75 10.94 -9.93
N ALA A 156 13.98 11.42 -10.14
CA ALA A 156 14.23 12.75 -10.72
C ALA A 156 13.67 12.93 -12.16
N GLU A 157 13.38 11.84 -12.87
CA GLU A 157 12.78 11.90 -14.22
C GLU A 157 11.23 12.05 -14.18
N GLU A 158 10.59 11.79 -13.04
CA GLU A 158 9.12 11.90 -12.90
C GLU A 158 8.62 13.34 -12.71
N GLU A 159 9.40 14.22 -12.06
CA GLU A 159 9.02 15.65 -11.94
C GLU A 159 8.98 16.34 -13.30
N ALA A 160 9.88 15.95 -14.22
CA ALA A 160 9.91 16.49 -15.58
C ALA A 160 8.70 16.02 -16.43
N THR A 161 8.29 14.75 -16.30
CA THR A 161 7.17 14.18 -17.09
C THR A 161 5.79 14.48 -16.50
N ALA A 162 5.67 14.68 -15.19
CA ALA A 162 4.42 15.12 -14.56
C ALA A 162 4.12 16.61 -14.87
N ALA A 163 5.16 17.45 -15.03
CA ALA A 163 5.01 18.85 -15.44
C ALA A 163 4.55 19.00 -16.90
N GLU A 164 4.93 18.08 -17.78
CA GLU A 164 4.56 18.10 -19.20
C GLU A 164 3.17 17.51 -19.49
N SER A 165 2.64 16.63 -18.63
CA SER A 165 1.31 16.01 -18.81
C SER A 165 0.15 16.86 -18.30
N TYR A 166 0.44 18.03 -17.72
CA TYR A 166 -0.54 19.04 -17.26
C TYR A 166 -0.54 20.33 -18.10
N GLN A 167 0.18 20.35 -19.24
CA GLN A 167 0.11 21.39 -20.27
C GLN A 167 -0.61 20.87 -21.52
#